data_AF-A0A951R934-F1
#
_entry.id   AF-A0A951R934-F1
#
_cell.length_a   1.000
_cell.length_b   1.000
_cell.length_c   1.000
_cell.angle_alpha   90.00
_cell.angle_beta   90.00
_cell.angle_gamma   90.00
#
_symmetry.space_group_name_H-M   'P 1'
#
loop_
_entity.id
_entity.type
_entity.pdbx_description
1 polymer ?
#
loop_
_entity_poly.entity_id
_entity_poly.type
_entity_poly.pdbx_seq_one_letter_code
_entity_poly.pdbx_strand_id
1 'polypeptide(L)'
;MLNPGIIPSSEPSIRVGIVLPHDGQKKISTFFSNMCDYEMAVDALTFSTCEVAGILFKVEENAIRFSINGKEYKDVHKIVFRPTSEKAHIT
;
A
#
# COMPACT_ATOMS: atom_id res chain seq x y z
N MET A 1 -2.36 18.81 -9.73
CA MET A 1 -2.70 18.90 -11.16
C MET A 1 -1.43 19.27 -11.90
N LEU A 2 -1.10 18.58 -13.00
CA LEU A 2 0.08 18.92 -13.82
C LEU A 2 -0.23 20.14 -14.70
N ASN A 3 0.70 21.08 -14.81
CA ASN A 3 0.54 22.24 -15.67
C ASN A 3 1.00 21.90 -17.10
N PRO A 4 0.16 22.14 -18.13
CA PRO A 4 0.55 21.88 -19.52
C PRO A 4 1.82 22.66 -19.90
N GLY A 5 2.76 21.98 -20.56
CA GLY A 5 4.00 22.60 -21.06
C GLY A 5 5.09 22.87 -20.01
N ILE A 6 4.87 22.51 -18.74
CA ILE A 6 5.86 22.69 -17.67
C ILE A 6 6.33 21.33 -17.18
N ILE A 7 7.63 21.04 -17.35
CA ILE A 7 8.27 19.89 -16.73
C ILE A 7 8.38 20.17 -15.22
N PRO A 8 7.76 19.37 -14.34
CA PRO A 8 7.82 19.58 -12.90
C PRO A 8 9.26 19.46 -12.39
N SER A 9 9.64 20.32 -11.45
CA SER A 9 10.94 20.26 -10.77
C SER A 9 11.07 19.09 -9.78
N SER A 10 9.97 18.38 -9.54
CA SER A 10 9.89 17.22 -8.65
C SER A 10 8.95 16.19 -9.23
N GLU A 11 9.22 14.92 -8.96
CA GLU A 11 8.43 13.82 -9.49
C GLU A 11 6.93 13.95 -9.13
N PRO A 12 6.02 13.80 -10.09
CA PRO A 12 4.60 14.01 -9.85
C PRO A 12 3.99 12.87 -9.03
N SER A 13 3.33 13.19 -7.92
CA SER A 13 2.60 12.20 -7.13
C SER A 13 1.27 11.84 -7.79
N ILE A 14 1.10 10.59 -8.21
CA ILE A 14 -0.19 10.04 -8.64
C ILE A 14 -0.92 9.45 -7.43
N ARG A 15 -2.16 9.87 -7.19
CA ARG A 15 -3.04 9.28 -6.15
C ARG A 15 -4.08 8.40 -6.82
N VAL A 16 -3.94 7.10 -6.69
CA VAL A 16 -4.91 6.13 -7.20
C VAL A 16 -5.84 5.73 -6.06
N GLY A 17 -7.15 5.92 -6.25
CA GLY A 17 -8.18 5.41 -5.34
C GLY A 17 -8.83 4.18 -5.97
N ILE A 18 -8.86 3.06 -5.23
CA ILE A 18 -9.60 1.87 -5.64
C ILE A 18 -10.95 1.92 -4.94
N VAL A 19 -12.03 2.03 -5.72
CA VAL A 19 -13.40 1.91 -5.21
C VAL A 19 -13.81 0.44 -5.30
N LEU A 20 -14.20 -0.15 -4.17
CA LEU A 20 -14.70 -1.51 -4.17
C LEU A 20 -16.16 -1.57 -4.66
N PRO A 21 -16.52 -2.58 -5.45
CA PRO A 21 -17.90 -2.76 -5.89
C PRO A 21 -18.84 -3.09 -4.72
N HIS A 22 -20.11 -2.69 -4.87
CA HIS A 22 -21.16 -2.85 -3.86
C HIS A 22 -21.62 -4.31 -3.65
N ASP A 23 -21.16 -5.24 -4.48
CA ASP A 23 -21.54 -6.65 -4.55
C ASP A 23 -20.95 -7.52 -3.42
N GLY A 24 -20.64 -6.90 -2.28
CA GLY A 24 -20.17 -7.62 -1.08
C GLY A 24 -18.71 -8.05 -1.15
N GLN A 25 -17.93 -7.57 -2.12
CA GLN A 25 -16.49 -7.81 -2.18
C GLN A 25 -15.76 -7.06 -1.05
N LYS A 26 -15.63 -7.75 0.09
CA LYS A 26 -15.02 -7.24 1.32
C LYS A 26 -13.55 -7.63 1.48
N LYS A 27 -12.90 -8.10 0.42
CA LYS A 27 -11.52 -8.62 0.48
C LYS A 27 -10.68 -8.04 -0.64
N ILE A 28 -9.53 -7.48 -0.27
CA ILE A 28 -8.49 -7.02 -1.20
C ILE A 28 -7.22 -7.81 -0.87
N SER A 29 -6.63 -8.44 -1.87
CA SER A 29 -5.30 -9.06 -1.76
C SER A 29 -4.27 -8.21 -2.49
N THR A 30 -3.13 -7.97 -1.86
CA THR A 30 -1.97 -7.35 -2.53
C THR A 30 -0.82 -8.35 -2.58
N PHE A 31 -0.07 -8.29 -3.67
CA PHE A 31 1.20 -9.01 -3.83
C PHE A 31 2.29 -7.96 -4.05
N PHE A 32 3.41 -8.12 -3.35
CA PHE A 32 4.53 -7.19 -3.50
C PHE A 32 5.48 -7.70 -4.57
N SER A 33 5.93 -6.79 -5.44
CA SER A 33 6.92 -7.11 -6.46
C SER A 33 8.26 -7.41 -5.80
N ASN A 34 8.97 -8.43 -6.29
CA ASN A 34 10.33 -8.75 -5.84
C ASN A 34 11.36 -7.63 -6.18
N MET A 35 10.95 -6.64 -6.99
CA MET A 35 11.83 -5.58 -7.48
C MET A 35 11.91 -4.36 -6.55
N CYS A 36 10.92 -4.15 -5.68
CA CYS A 36 10.90 -3.00 -4.78
C CYS A 36 10.51 -3.43 -3.38
N ASP A 37 11.31 -3.05 -2.39
CA ASP A 37 10.90 -3.16 -1.01
C ASP A 37 9.91 -2.02 -0.73
N TYR A 38 8.81 -2.32 -0.02
CA TYR A 38 7.83 -1.31 0.37
C TYR A 38 7.81 -1.17 1.90
N GLU A 39 7.60 0.05 2.35
CA GLU A 39 7.16 0.35 3.70
C GLU A 39 5.64 0.47 3.72
N MET A 40 5.03 -0.22 4.66
CA MET A 40 3.61 -0.12 4.95
C MET A 40 3.42 0.71 6.22
N ALA A 41 2.73 1.84 6.10
CA ALA A 41 2.31 2.66 7.22
C ALA A 41 0.83 2.43 7.53
N VAL A 42 0.55 2.17 8.81
CA VAL A 42 -0.79 1.91 9.36
C VAL A 42 -0.92 2.78 10.60
N ASP A 43 -1.78 3.79 10.53
CA ASP A 43 -1.90 4.84 11.55
C ASP A 43 -0.53 5.44 11.92
N ALA A 44 -0.05 5.23 13.15
CA ALA A 44 1.26 5.70 13.62
C ALA A 44 2.39 4.65 13.52
N LEU A 45 2.09 3.44 13.05
CA LEU A 45 3.06 2.34 12.95
C LEU A 45 3.55 2.20 11.51
N THR A 46 4.84 1.92 11.35
CA THR A 46 5.45 1.67 10.04
C THR A 46 6.15 0.31 10.08
N PHE A 47 5.97 -0.49 9.03
CA PHE A 47 6.49 -1.84 8.91
C PHE A 47 7.19 -2.01 7.56
N SER A 48 8.29 -2.76 7.55
CA SER A 48 8.89 -3.22 6.29
C SER A 48 8.08 -4.40 5.74
N THR A 49 7.79 -4.40 4.44
CA THR A 49 7.13 -5.51 3.74
C THR A 49 8.14 -6.41 3.00
N CYS A 50 9.45 -6.26 3.23
CA CYS A 50 10.52 -6.96 2.49
C CYS A 50 10.39 -8.50 2.51
N GLU A 51 9.86 -9.08 3.59
CA GLU A 51 9.68 -10.54 3.74
C GLU A 51 8.21 -10.97 3.65
N VAL A 52 7.31 -10.06 3.28
CA VAL A 52 5.88 -10.32 3.22
C VAL A 52 5.49 -10.56 1.76
N ALA A 53 5.19 -11.81 1.39
CA ALA A 53 4.81 -12.16 0.02
C ALA A 53 3.48 -11.50 -0.44
N GLY A 54 2.58 -11.21 0.50
CA GLY A 54 1.31 -10.55 0.22
C GLY A 54 0.49 -10.35 1.50
N ILE A 55 -0.51 -9.47 1.42
CA ILE A 55 -1.41 -9.19 2.54
C ILE A 55 -2.84 -9.29 2.06
N LEU A 56 -3.67 -9.95 2.86
CA LEU A 56 -5.12 -9.99 2.68
C LEU A 56 -5.78 -8.96 3.61
N PHE A 57 -6.35 -7.93 3.01
CA PHE A 57 -7.17 -6.94 3.68
C PHE A 57 -8.63 -7.37 3.64
N LYS A 58 -9.28 -7.40 4.79
CA LYS A 58 -10.74 -7.51 4.92
C LYS A 58 -11.29 -6.13 5.19
N VAL A 59 -12.12 -5.63 4.29
CA VAL A 59 -12.81 -4.35 4.40
C VAL A 59 -14.18 -4.59 5.03
N GLU A 60 -14.37 -4.08 6.23
CA GLU A 60 -15.63 -4.02 6.96
C GLU A 60 -16.25 -2.62 6.81
N GLU A 61 -17.47 -2.43 7.32
CA GLU A 61 -18.26 -1.21 7.09
C GLU A 61 -17.51 0.08 7.40
N ASN A 62 -16.66 0.09 8.44
CA ASN A 62 -15.89 1.27 8.86
C ASN A 62 -14.43 0.95 9.20
N ALA A 63 -13.93 -0.23 8.83
CA ALA A 63 -12.61 -0.68 9.26
C ALA A 63 -11.96 -1.64 8.26
N ILE A 64 -10.64 -1.69 8.30
CA ILE A 64 -9.81 -2.65 7.59
C ILE A 64 -9.21 -3.59 8.64
N ARG A 65 -9.26 -4.89 8.37
CA ARG A 65 -8.64 -5.93 9.19
C ARG A 65 -7.65 -6.73 8.36
N PHE A 66 -6.47 -6.99 8.90
CA PHE A 66 -5.46 -7.83 8.26
C PHE A 66 -4.51 -8.42 9.30
N SER A 67 -3.64 -9.33 8.86
CA SER A 67 -2.61 -9.94 9.70
C SER A 67 -1.28 -9.95 8.96
N ILE A 68 -0.20 -9.67 9.69
CA ILE A 68 1.18 -9.78 9.21
C ILE A 68 1.98 -10.51 10.30
N ASN A 69 2.72 -11.55 9.91
CA ASN A 69 3.57 -12.34 10.82
C ASN A 69 2.84 -12.83 12.09
N GLY A 70 1.58 -13.23 11.94
CA GLY A 70 0.74 -13.72 13.05
C GLY A 70 0.14 -12.64 13.95
N LYS A 71 0.49 -11.36 13.75
CA LYS A 71 -0.10 -10.24 14.48
C LYS A 71 -1.31 -9.69 13.73
N GLU A 72 -2.45 -9.66 14.41
CA GLU A 72 -3.68 -9.06 13.89
C GLU A 72 -3.73 -7.55 14.08
N TYR A 73 -4.20 -6.86 13.05
CA TYR A 73 -4.51 -5.43 13.06
C TYR A 73 -6.01 -5.26 12.81
N LYS A 74 -6.66 -4.53 13.72
CA LYS A 74 -8.12 -4.30 13.75
C LYS A 74 -8.36 -2.79 13.77
N ASP A 75 -9.54 -2.39 13.28
CA ASP A 75 -10.03 -1.00 13.31
C ASP A 75 -9.09 0.00 12.59
N VAL A 76 -8.42 -0.48 11.54
CA VAL A 76 -7.54 0.35 10.71
C VAL A 76 -8.38 1.10 9.67
N HIS A 77 -8.16 2.40 9.53
CA HIS A 77 -8.93 3.22 8.60
C HIS A 77 -8.14 3.57 7.33
N LYS A 78 -6.81 3.48 7.40
CA LYS A 78 -5.93 3.86 6.31
C LYS A 78 -4.65 3.03 6.31
N ILE A 79 -4.28 2.59 5.11
CA ILE A 79 -3.02 1.90 4.85
C ILE A 79 -2.33 2.64 3.73
N VAL A 80 -1.04 2.93 3.91
CA VAL A 80 -0.21 3.62 2.92
C VAL A 80 1.01 2.77 2.63
N PHE A 81 1.20 2.45 1.35
CA PHE A 81 2.45 1.85 0.88
C PHE A 81 3.36 2.93 0.33
N ARG A 82 4.63 2.89 0.70
CA ARG A 82 5.69 3.74 0.18
C ARG A 82 6.80 2.84 -0.36
N PRO A 83 7.32 3.06 -1.57
CA PRO A 83 8.53 2.38 -1.97
C PRO A 83 9.66 2.81 -1.03
N THR A 84 10.40 1.84 -0.49
CA THR A 84 11.73 2.09 0.07
C THR A 84 12.72 1.93 -1.07
N SER A 85 13.73 2.81 -1.12
CA SER A 85 14.72 2.97 -2.20
C SER A 85 14.94 1.72 -3.05
N GLU A 86 14.87 1.88 -4.38
CA GLU A 86 15.15 0.82 -5.34
C GLU A 86 16.38 0.01 -4.92
N LYS A 87 16.28 -1.32 -4.90
CA LYS A 87 17.48 -2.16 -4.86
C LYS A 87 18.30 -1.74 -6.06
N ALA A 88 19.39 -1.01 -5.81
CA ALA A 88 20.34 -0.67 -6.84
C ALA A 88 20.77 -1.99 -7.48
N HIS A 89 20.31 -2.22 -8.71
CA HIS A 89 20.80 -3.32 -9.52
C HIS A 89 22.28 -3.04 -9.77
N ILE A 90 23.14 -3.60 -8.93
CA ILE A 90 24.55 -3.79 -9.29
C ILE A 90 24.54 -4.95 -10.27
N THR A 91 24.43 -4.61 -11.55
CA THR A 91 24.68 -5.51 -12.69
C THR A 91 26.16 -5.84 -12.80
#